data_AF-A0A174IYE0-F1
#
_entry.id   AF-A0A174IYE0-F1
#
_cell.length_a   1.000
_cell.length_b   1.000
_cell.length_c   1.000
_cell.angle_alpha   90.00
_cell.angle_beta   90.00
_cell.angle_gamma   90.00
#
_symmetry.space_group_name_H-M   'P 1'
#
loop_
_entity.id
_entity.type
_entity.pdbx_description
1 polymer ?
#
loop_
_entity_poly.entity_id
_entity_poly.type
_entity_poly.pdbx_seq_one_letter_code
_entity_poly.pdbx_strand_id
1 'polypeptide(L)'
;MEWFKHAKYGLFLHYGLYSMLHKPEWFLYFDRIPLAEYEKLTHLFTAHNFNADAIADLAVNAGMKYINLTTCHHERFCLWDSKIKPFNSVNAVGRDLVKELSEACDRRGLGFFAYYTFMLNWRHPYFTDRKILEVARPNYTVPEPAYLYRKKEDFHLYIDYIEAVIDELLSNYKITGIWFDLIMAWYALGEEYIPIESIYSRIRSKHPDILLSWKQGATGTEDFASPEHSFQSQVAEMETKYGAAASSARL
;
A
#
# COMPACT_ATOMS: atom_id res chain seq x y z
N MET A 1 20.98 0.31 -3.86
CA MET A 1 20.70 -0.88 -4.69
C MET A 1 21.57 -2.11 -4.46
N GLU A 2 22.89 -1.98 -4.27
CA GLU A 2 23.77 -3.17 -4.13
C GLU A 2 23.37 -4.12 -3.00
N TRP A 3 23.07 -3.60 -1.80
CA TRP A 3 22.60 -4.43 -0.68
C TRP A 3 21.38 -5.29 -1.05
N PHE A 4 20.38 -4.73 -1.75
CA PHE A 4 19.15 -5.46 -2.09
C PHE A 4 19.40 -6.60 -3.08
N LYS A 5 20.33 -6.41 -4.02
CA LYS A 5 20.77 -7.48 -4.93
C LYS A 5 21.34 -8.69 -4.18
N HIS A 6 21.96 -8.47 -3.02
CA HIS A 6 22.48 -9.54 -2.15
C HIS A 6 21.45 -10.04 -1.12
N ALA A 7 20.45 -9.24 -0.78
CA ALA A 7 19.44 -9.58 0.22
C ALA A 7 18.63 -10.83 -0.18
N LYS A 8 18.21 -10.92 -1.45
CA LYS A 8 17.54 -12.06 -2.14
C LYS A 8 16.22 -12.58 -1.53
N TYR A 9 16.11 -12.69 -0.21
CA TYR A 9 15.05 -13.39 0.49
C TYR A 9 14.52 -12.55 1.66
N GLY A 10 13.20 -12.42 1.75
CA GLY A 10 12.52 -11.61 2.75
C GLY A 10 11.15 -12.15 3.13
N LEU A 11 10.62 -11.65 4.23
CA LEU A 11 9.27 -11.93 4.72
C LEU A 11 8.29 -10.89 4.17
N PHE A 12 7.10 -11.30 3.75
CA PHE A 12 5.99 -10.38 3.49
C PHE A 12 4.86 -10.67 4.47
N LEU A 13 4.52 -9.69 5.30
CA LEU A 13 3.48 -9.74 6.31
C LEU A 13 2.28 -8.87 5.90
N HIS A 14 1.15 -9.51 5.60
CA HIS A 14 -0.15 -8.86 5.49
C HIS A 14 -0.85 -8.88 6.85
N TYR A 15 -1.07 -7.71 7.44
CA TYR A 15 -1.69 -7.53 8.74
C TYR A 15 -2.58 -6.27 8.73
N GLY A 16 -3.76 -6.37 9.32
CA GLY A 16 -4.75 -5.28 9.37
C GLY A 16 -5.99 -5.68 10.16
N LEU A 17 -7.09 -4.94 9.99
CA LEU A 17 -8.35 -5.25 10.67
C LEU A 17 -8.94 -6.58 10.20
N TYR A 18 -8.77 -6.90 8.91
CA TYR A 18 -9.18 -8.19 8.32
C TYR A 18 -8.55 -9.41 9.02
N SER A 19 -7.33 -9.27 9.56
CA SER A 19 -6.63 -10.35 10.26
C SER A 19 -7.36 -10.78 11.53
N MET A 20 -7.95 -9.84 12.27
CA MET A 20 -8.74 -10.14 13.48
C MET A 20 -10.00 -10.95 13.15
N LEU A 21 -10.55 -10.76 11.96
CA LEU A 21 -11.74 -11.49 11.50
C LEU A 21 -11.41 -12.87 10.91
N HIS A 22 -10.11 -13.20 10.78
CA HIS A 22 -9.62 -14.38 10.06
C HIS A 22 -10.15 -14.39 8.61
N LYS A 23 -10.20 -13.20 7.99
CA LYS A 23 -10.70 -12.99 6.63
C LYS A 23 -9.58 -12.48 5.73
N PRO A 24 -9.68 -12.72 4.41
CA PRO A 24 -8.75 -12.13 3.45
C PRO A 24 -8.87 -10.60 3.43
N GLU A 25 -7.81 -9.94 2.99
CA GLU A 25 -7.65 -8.49 2.93
C GLU A 25 -8.66 -7.78 2.00
N TRP A 26 -9.35 -8.53 1.14
CA TRP A 26 -10.42 -8.05 0.27
C TRP A 26 -11.84 -8.21 0.85
N PHE A 27 -11.98 -8.67 2.10
CA PHE A 27 -13.27 -8.94 2.73
C PHE A 27 -14.22 -7.73 2.71
N LEU A 28 -13.74 -6.52 2.99
CA LEU A 28 -14.55 -5.30 2.92
C LEU A 28 -15.24 -5.15 1.55
N TYR A 29 -14.49 -5.39 0.47
CA TYR A 29 -14.97 -5.24 -0.90
C TYR A 29 -15.94 -6.35 -1.31
N PHE A 30 -15.56 -7.62 -1.14
CA PHE A 30 -16.36 -8.75 -1.62
C PHE A 30 -17.68 -8.90 -0.85
N ASP A 31 -17.64 -8.71 0.47
CA ASP A 31 -18.82 -8.81 1.32
C ASP A 31 -19.61 -7.49 1.40
N ARG A 32 -19.13 -6.44 0.71
CA ARG A 32 -19.80 -5.13 0.59
C ARG A 32 -20.11 -4.52 1.96
N ILE A 33 -19.17 -4.64 2.88
CA ILE A 33 -19.33 -4.15 4.25
C ILE A 33 -19.36 -2.61 4.24
N PRO A 34 -20.42 -1.95 4.74
CA PRO A 34 -20.46 -0.49 4.81
C PRO A 34 -19.28 0.08 5.60
N LEU A 35 -18.75 1.24 5.19
CA LEU A 35 -17.53 1.79 5.78
C LEU A 35 -17.65 2.07 7.27
N ALA A 36 -18.82 2.54 7.70
CA ALA A 36 -19.12 2.81 9.10
C ALA A 36 -19.19 1.52 9.95
N GLU A 37 -19.66 0.41 9.37
CA GLU A 37 -19.66 -0.88 10.07
C GLU A 37 -18.25 -1.45 10.17
N TYR A 38 -17.46 -1.35 9.10
CA TYR A 38 -16.07 -1.79 9.09
C TYR A 38 -15.19 -0.99 10.06
N GLU A 39 -15.47 0.31 10.23
CA GLU A 39 -14.73 1.19 11.14
C GLU A 39 -14.84 0.78 12.61
N LYS A 40 -15.98 0.19 13.01
CA LYS A 40 -16.20 -0.30 14.39
C LYS A 40 -15.21 -1.39 14.79
N LEU A 41 -14.59 -2.08 13.82
CA LEU A 41 -13.55 -3.09 14.08
C LEU A 41 -12.35 -2.49 14.81
N THR A 42 -12.11 -1.19 14.72
CA THR A 42 -11.05 -0.51 15.49
C THR A 42 -11.22 -0.63 16.98
N HIS A 43 -12.45 -0.73 17.49
CA HIS A 43 -12.73 -0.92 18.92
C HIS A 43 -12.41 -2.34 19.40
N LEU A 44 -12.28 -3.30 18.49
CA LEU A 44 -11.99 -4.70 18.78
C LEU A 44 -10.54 -5.05 18.47
N PHE A 45 -9.89 -4.27 17.60
CA PHE A 45 -8.48 -4.41 17.32
C PHE A 45 -7.69 -4.17 18.60
N THR A 46 -6.79 -5.09 18.96
CA THR A 46 -5.95 -5.00 20.17
C THR A 46 -4.47 -5.16 19.87
N ALA A 47 -4.13 -5.77 18.74
CA ALA A 47 -2.77 -6.18 18.39
C ALA A 47 -2.03 -6.97 19.49
N HIS A 48 -2.72 -7.59 20.44
CA HIS A 48 -2.09 -8.18 21.64
C HIS A 48 -1.06 -9.27 21.34
N ASN A 49 -1.23 -10.01 20.23
CA ASN A 49 -0.28 -11.01 19.75
C ASN A 49 0.74 -10.48 18.73
N PHE A 50 0.67 -9.19 18.37
CA PHE A 50 1.69 -8.59 17.51
C PHE A 50 2.95 -8.33 18.34
N ASN A 51 4.03 -9.04 17.99
CA ASN A 51 5.33 -8.91 18.63
C ASN A 51 6.40 -8.70 17.56
N ALA A 52 6.88 -7.46 17.44
CA ALA A 52 7.87 -7.07 16.45
C ALA A 52 9.20 -7.82 16.61
N ASP A 53 9.66 -8.05 17.85
CA ASP A 53 10.89 -8.80 18.10
C ASP A 53 10.77 -10.25 17.66
N ALA A 54 9.66 -10.92 17.98
CA ALA A 54 9.43 -12.31 17.57
C ALA A 54 9.34 -12.45 16.04
N ILE A 55 8.71 -11.49 15.36
CA ILE A 55 8.63 -11.46 13.88
C ILE A 55 10.04 -11.27 13.29
N ALA A 56 10.84 -10.36 13.85
CA ALA A 56 12.18 -10.10 13.36
C ALA A 56 13.14 -11.26 13.66
N ASP A 57 13.05 -11.89 14.83
CA ASP A 57 13.79 -13.11 15.19
C ASP A 57 13.45 -14.26 14.25
N LEU A 58 12.17 -14.44 13.92
CA LEU A 58 11.73 -15.44 12.94
C LEU A 58 12.41 -15.22 11.59
N ALA A 59 12.43 -13.98 11.09
CA ALA A 59 13.06 -13.65 9.81
C ALA A 59 14.57 -13.94 9.84
N VAL A 60 15.28 -13.53 10.90
CA VAL A 60 16.72 -13.83 11.05
C VAL A 60 16.98 -15.33 11.09
N ASN A 61 16.23 -16.07 11.90
CA ASN A 61 16.38 -17.51 12.05
C ASN A 61 16.08 -18.28 10.76
N ALA A 62 15.17 -17.76 9.92
CA ALA A 62 14.88 -18.29 8.60
C ALA A 62 15.90 -17.85 7.52
N GLY A 63 16.91 -17.05 7.85
CA GLY A 63 17.92 -16.57 6.92
C GLY A 63 17.45 -15.42 6.01
N MET A 64 16.29 -14.82 6.28
CA MET A 64 15.77 -13.67 5.55
C MET A 64 16.60 -12.42 5.85
N LYS A 65 16.62 -11.48 4.89
CA LYS A 65 17.38 -10.22 4.98
C LYS A 65 16.51 -8.99 5.12
N TYR A 66 15.21 -9.12 4.89
CA TYR A 66 14.27 -8.02 5.03
C TYR A 66 12.86 -8.49 5.36
N ILE A 67 12.05 -7.55 5.86
CA ILE A 67 10.63 -7.74 6.12
C ILE A 67 9.86 -6.64 5.42
N ASN A 68 8.80 -7.01 4.70
CA ASN A 68 7.83 -6.12 4.10
C ASN A 68 6.51 -6.20 4.86
N LEU A 69 6.05 -5.09 5.43
CA LEU A 69 4.80 -5.02 6.19
C LEU A 69 3.76 -4.21 5.42
N THR A 70 2.51 -4.67 5.38
CA THR A 70 1.37 -3.85 4.95
C THR A 70 1.13 -2.69 5.91
N THR A 71 1.81 -1.56 5.72
CA THR A 71 1.66 -0.37 6.57
C THR A 71 0.25 0.20 6.48
N CYS A 72 -0.33 0.19 5.28
CA CYS A 72 -1.73 0.54 5.03
C CYS A 72 -2.22 -0.18 3.76
N HIS A 73 -3.24 -1.04 3.93
CA HIS A 73 -3.86 -1.79 2.84
C HIS A 73 -5.07 -1.04 2.24
N HIS A 74 -5.80 -1.67 1.32
CA HIS A 74 -6.96 -1.07 0.61
C HIS A 74 -8.08 -0.58 1.56
N GLU A 75 -8.24 -1.23 2.72
CA GLU A 75 -9.19 -0.86 3.79
C GLU A 75 -8.84 0.46 4.50
N ARG A 76 -7.58 0.90 4.37
CA ARG A 76 -7.03 2.14 4.91
C ARG A 76 -6.88 2.28 6.40
N PHE A 77 -6.85 1.17 7.12
CA PHE A 77 -6.34 1.15 8.48
C PHE A 77 -4.82 1.21 8.45
N CYS A 78 -4.25 2.34 8.89
CA CYS A 78 -2.80 2.54 8.94
C CYS A 78 -2.21 1.92 10.22
N LEU A 79 -1.09 1.23 10.13
CA LEU A 79 -0.43 0.59 11.27
C LEU A 79 0.59 1.48 12.00
N TRP A 80 0.56 2.80 11.74
CA TRP A 80 1.45 3.81 12.34
C TRP A 80 0.66 5.06 12.79
N ASP A 81 1.31 5.96 13.53
CA ASP A 81 0.72 7.22 14.02
C ASP A 81 0.49 8.28 12.93
N SER A 82 -0.33 7.97 11.91
CA SER A 82 -0.59 8.95 10.84
C SER A 82 -1.40 10.14 11.36
N LYS A 83 -0.86 11.35 11.21
CA LYS A 83 -1.56 12.60 11.54
C LYS A 83 -2.50 13.03 10.43
N ILE A 84 -2.18 12.67 9.20
CA ILE A 84 -3.03 12.91 8.03
C ILE A 84 -4.24 11.94 8.04
N LYS A 85 -4.06 10.69 8.49
CA LYS A 85 -5.12 9.67 8.53
C LYS A 85 -5.34 9.13 9.96
N PRO A 86 -6.34 9.64 10.71
CA PRO A 86 -6.58 9.21 12.09
C PRO A 86 -7.18 7.80 12.25
N PHE A 87 -7.53 7.13 11.14
CA PHE A 87 -7.99 5.73 11.16
C PHE A 87 -6.77 4.79 11.18
N ASN A 88 -6.17 4.65 12.36
CA ASN A 88 -4.87 4.00 12.53
C ASN A 88 -4.72 3.23 13.85
N SER A 89 -3.68 2.41 13.97
CA SER A 89 -3.44 1.56 15.14
C SER A 89 -3.11 2.33 16.41
N VAL A 90 -2.52 3.52 16.31
CA VAL A 90 -2.20 4.32 17.50
C VAL A 90 -3.47 4.87 18.14
N ASN A 91 -4.40 5.38 17.33
CA ASN A 91 -5.70 5.82 17.84
C ASN A 91 -6.58 4.64 18.29
N ALA A 92 -6.44 3.46 17.68
CA ALA A 92 -7.22 2.28 18.06
C ALA A 92 -6.70 1.61 19.35
N VAL A 93 -5.39 1.44 19.49
CA VAL A 93 -4.77 0.60 20.55
C VAL A 93 -3.55 1.22 21.23
N GLY A 94 -3.21 2.47 20.90
CA GLY A 94 -2.05 3.16 21.47
C GLY A 94 -0.70 2.60 21.02
N ARG A 95 -0.65 1.82 19.93
CA ARG A 95 0.58 1.18 19.44
C ARG A 95 0.89 1.53 17.99
N ASP A 96 2.14 1.91 17.78
CA ASP A 96 2.70 2.17 16.45
C ASP A 96 3.46 0.94 15.97
N LEU A 97 2.77 0.09 15.21
CA LEU A 97 3.28 -1.23 14.84
C LEU A 97 4.35 -1.13 13.74
N VAL A 98 4.29 -0.08 12.90
CA VAL A 98 5.35 0.23 11.92
C VAL A 98 6.63 0.63 12.65
N LYS A 99 6.55 1.52 13.65
CA LYS A 99 7.72 1.90 14.46
C LYS A 99 8.33 0.69 15.16
N GLU A 100 7.51 -0.09 15.86
CA GLU A 100 7.96 -1.27 16.59
C GLU A 100 8.73 -2.25 15.68
N LEU A 101 8.19 -2.53 14.48
CA LEU A 101 8.83 -3.45 13.54
C LEU A 101 10.05 -2.85 12.83
N SER A 102 10.00 -1.57 12.44
CA SER A 102 11.14 -0.87 11.85
C SER A 102 12.35 -0.87 12.79
N GLU A 103 12.14 -0.56 14.06
CA GLU A 103 13.20 -0.59 15.09
C GLU A 103 13.69 -2.02 15.36
N ALA A 104 12.80 -3.01 15.40
CA ALA A 104 13.17 -4.41 15.59
C ALA A 104 14.02 -4.96 14.42
N CYS A 105 13.68 -4.58 13.18
CA CYS A 105 14.48 -4.87 11.99
C CYS A 105 15.86 -4.22 12.09
N ASP A 106 15.93 -2.94 12.49
CA ASP A 106 17.20 -2.22 12.58
C ASP A 106 18.17 -2.87 13.58
N ARG A 107 17.68 -3.23 14.77
CA ARG A 107 18.48 -3.93 15.79
C ARG A 107 19.09 -5.26 15.31
N ARG A 108 18.49 -5.87 14.29
CA ARG A 108 18.89 -7.17 13.72
C ARG A 108 19.59 -7.06 12.36
N GLY A 109 19.82 -5.84 11.87
CA GLY A 109 20.40 -5.60 10.54
C GLY A 109 19.50 -6.10 9.39
N LEU A 110 18.20 -6.19 9.61
CA LEU A 110 17.22 -6.48 8.56
C LEU A 110 16.81 -5.18 7.85
N GLY A 111 16.59 -5.25 6.54
CA GLY A 111 15.90 -4.17 5.84
C GLY A 111 14.41 -4.16 6.19
N PHE A 112 13.83 -2.98 6.37
CA PHE A 112 12.40 -2.82 6.59
C PHE A 112 11.75 -2.19 5.36
N PHE A 113 10.81 -2.90 4.74
CA PHE A 113 10.05 -2.42 3.59
C PHE A 113 8.63 -2.07 4.02
N ALA A 114 8.17 -0.91 3.58
CA ALA A 114 6.80 -0.49 3.75
C ALA A 114 6.01 -0.89 2.51
N TYR A 115 5.13 -1.89 2.62
CA TYR A 115 4.08 -2.05 1.64
C TYR A 115 3.04 -0.97 1.90
N TYR A 116 2.61 -0.32 0.82
CA TYR A 116 1.54 0.65 0.88
C TYR A 116 0.67 0.52 -0.37
N THR A 117 -0.64 0.38 -0.19
CA THR A 117 -1.55 0.49 -1.32
C THR A 117 -1.54 1.93 -1.83
N PHE A 118 -0.86 2.22 -2.92
CA PHE A 118 -0.79 3.58 -3.47
C PHE A 118 -2.05 3.92 -4.28
N MET A 119 -2.61 2.94 -5.01
CA MET A 119 -3.74 3.17 -5.93
C MET A 119 -4.95 2.27 -5.71
N LEU A 120 -5.48 2.24 -4.48
CA LEU A 120 -6.81 1.69 -4.20
C LEU A 120 -7.28 2.10 -2.79
N ASN A 121 -8.22 3.03 -2.67
CA ASN A 121 -8.62 3.54 -1.36
C ASN A 121 -10.12 3.50 -1.16
N TRP A 122 -10.65 2.45 -0.54
CA TRP A 122 -12.10 2.28 -0.33
C TRP A 122 -12.74 3.29 0.61
N ARG A 123 -11.96 4.11 1.34
CA ARG A 123 -12.47 5.10 2.31
C ARG A 123 -12.34 6.56 1.85
N HIS A 124 -11.41 6.88 0.96
CA HIS A 124 -11.13 8.27 0.61
C HIS A 124 -12.25 8.84 -0.27
N PRO A 125 -12.84 9.99 0.10
CA PRO A 125 -13.99 10.56 -0.61
C PRO A 125 -13.78 10.77 -2.11
N TYR A 126 -12.56 11.14 -2.49
CA TYR A 126 -12.20 11.54 -3.86
C TYR A 126 -11.42 10.47 -4.64
N PHE A 127 -11.31 9.25 -4.12
CA PHE A 127 -10.84 8.15 -4.98
C PHE A 127 -11.91 7.83 -6.04
N THR A 128 -11.50 7.28 -7.18
CA THR A 128 -12.37 7.12 -8.37
C THR A 128 -13.54 6.14 -8.14
N ASP A 129 -14.44 6.03 -9.11
CA ASP A 129 -15.61 5.14 -9.05
C ASP A 129 -15.43 3.83 -9.85
N ARG A 130 -16.43 2.94 -9.72
CA ARG A 130 -16.43 1.60 -10.35
C ARG A 130 -16.49 1.63 -11.87
N LYS A 131 -16.93 2.73 -12.49
CA LYS A 131 -17.01 2.87 -13.95
C LYS A 131 -15.63 3.03 -14.56
N ILE A 132 -14.69 3.60 -13.80
CA ILE A 132 -13.30 3.80 -14.22
C ILE A 132 -12.43 2.60 -13.79
N LEU A 133 -12.57 2.16 -12.54
CA LEU A 133 -11.85 1.01 -12.01
C LEU A 133 -12.80 0.14 -11.20
N GLU A 134 -13.11 -1.07 -11.69
CA GLU A 134 -14.14 -1.95 -11.11
C GLU A 134 -14.03 -2.14 -9.59
N VAL A 135 -12.80 -2.29 -9.11
CA VAL A 135 -12.45 -2.54 -7.70
C VAL A 135 -12.40 -1.29 -6.84
N ALA A 136 -12.56 -0.08 -7.41
CA ALA A 136 -12.38 1.18 -6.70
C ALA A 136 -13.33 1.39 -5.52
N ARG A 137 -14.51 0.75 -5.57
CA ARG A 137 -15.56 0.83 -4.55
C ARG A 137 -16.28 -0.51 -4.41
N PRO A 138 -16.63 -0.95 -3.19
CA PRO A 138 -17.57 -2.05 -3.02
C PRO A 138 -18.89 -1.76 -3.74
N ASN A 139 -19.54 -2.80 -4.26
CA ASN A 139 -20.81 -2.65 -4.99
C ASN A 139 -22.00 -2.54 -4.04
N TYR A 140 -22.09 -1.43 -3.31
CA TYR A 140 -23.17 -1.18 -2.36
C TYR A 140 -24.52 -1.03 -3.08
N THR A 141 -25.58 -1.53 -2.43
CA THR A 141 -26.97 -1.32 -2.89
C THR A 141 -27.47 0.08 -2.58
N VAL A 142 -26.97 0.67 -1.49
CA VAL A 142 -27.21 2.07 -1.09
C VAL A 142 -25.93 2.86 -1.32
N PRO A 143 -25.97 4.01 -2.03
CA PRO A 143 -24.79 4.83 -2.22
C PRO A 143 -24.13 5.23 -0.89
N GLU A 144 -22.81 5.07 -0.80
CA GLU A 144 -22.03 5.49 0.36
C GLU A 144 -21.87 7.02 0.34
N PRO A 145 -22.46 7.76 1.30
CA PRO A 145 -22.46 9.22 1.30
C PRO A 145 -21.06 9.84 1.42
N ALA A 146 -20.08 9.09 1.96
CA ALA A 146 -18.69 9.57 2.05
C ALA A 146 -18.01 9.72 0.68
N TYR A 147 -18.57 9.15 -0.40
CA TYR A 147 -17.96 9.24 -1.74
C TYR A 147 -18.37 10.52 -2.47
N LEU A 148 -17.38 11.39 -2.68
CA LEU A 148 -17.54 12.74 -3.20
C LEU A 148 -16.94 12.93 -4.60
N TYR A 149 -16.23 11.95 -5.16
CA TYR A 149 -15.77 11.98 -6.55
C TYR A 149 -16.94 12.14 -7.53
N ARG A 150 -16.90 13.15 -8.41
CA ARG A 150 -17.93 13.43 -9.43
C ARG A 150 -17.33 13.54 -10.83
N LYS A 151 -16.11 14.03 -10.93
CA LYS A 151 -15.41 14.25 -12.21
C LYS A 151 -13.91 14.01 -12.04
N LYS A 152 -13.21 13.79 -13.15
CA LYS A 152 -11.78 13.48 -13.20
C LYS A 152 -10.94 14.47 -12.39
N GLU A 153 -11.25 15.75 -12.48
CA GLU A 153 -10.49 16.82 -11.83
C GLU A 153 -10.47 16.64 -10.32
N ASP A 154 -11.50 16.04 -9.71
CA ASP A 154 -11.56 15.81 -8.26
C ASP A 154 -10.48 14.84 -7.78
N PHE A 155 -9.93 13.99 -8.67
CA PHE A 155 -8.95 12.97 -8.31
C PHE A 155 -7.62 13.56 -7.80
N HIS A 156 -7.31 14.82 -8.16
CA HIS A 156 -6.13 15.51 -7.62
C HIS A 156 -6.15 15.58 -6.08
N LEU A 157 -7.33 15.65 -5.45
CA LEU A 157 -7.46 15.65 -3.98
C LEU A 157 -7.01 14.32 -3.37
N TYR A 158 -7.16 13.21 -4.11
CA TYR A 158 -6.62 11.92 -3.70
C TYR A 158 -5.10 11.86 -3.89
N ILE A 159 -4.58 12.40 -5.00
CA ILE A 159 -3.13 12.44 -5.26
C ILE A 159 -2.42 13.29 -4.20
N ASP A 160 -2.90 14.51 -3.93
CA ASP A 160 -2.33 15.39 -2.90
C ASP A 160 -2.32 14.72 -1.51
N TYR A 161 -3.43 14.06 -1.16
CA TYR A 161 -3.53 13.27 0.07
C TYR A 161 -2.51 12.13 0.11
N ILE A 162 -2.43 11.33 -0.96
CA ILE A 162 -1.63 10.10 -0.93
C ILE A 162 -0.15 10.43 -0.89
N GLU A 163 0.29 11.46 -1.60
CA GLU A 163 1.68 11.92 -1.55
C GLU A 163 2.06 12.47 -0.18
N ALA A 164 1.18 13.24 0.46
CA ALA A 164 1.41 13.72 1.83
C ALA A 164 1.52 12.56 2.83
N VAL A 165 0.67 11.54 2.71
CA VAL A 165 0.74 10.34 3.57
C VAL A 165 2.01 9.53 3.33
N ILE A 166 2.44 9.37 2.08
CA ILE A 166 3.71 8.69 1.78
C ILE A 166 4.89 9.46 2.33
N ASP A 167 4.91 10.79 2.18
CA ASP A 167 5.98 11.62 2.72
C ASP A 167 6.05 11.53 4.25
N GLU A 168 4.90 11.54 4.94
CA GLU A 168 4.81 11.33 6.39
C GLU A 168 5.36 9.96 6.79
N LEU A 169 5.00 8.89 6.09
CA LEU A 169 5.48 7.55 6.39
C LEU A 169 7.01 7.45 6.21
N LEU A 170 7.52 7.93 5.08
CA LEU A 170 8.96 7.84 4.76
C LEU A 170 9.82 8.73 5.65
N SER A 171 9.28 9.84 6.15
CA SER A 171 10.04 10.78 7.00
C SER A 171 10.17 10.33 8.46
N ASN A 172 9.27 9.48 8.95
CA ASN A 172 9.15 9.20 10.39
C ASN A 172 9.78 7.87 10.83
N TYR A 173 10.14 6.98 9.90
CA TYR A 173 10.65 5.65 10.23
C TYR A 173 11.90 5.30 9.41
N LYS A 174 12.70 4.37 9.93
CA LYS A 174 13.82 3.81 9.19
C LYS A 174 13.29 2.77 8.21
N ILE A 175 13.05 3.21 6.98
CA ILE A 175 12.56 2.39 5.88
C ILE A 175 13.69 2.18 4.89
N THR A 176 13.86 0.95 4.42
CA THR A 176 14.81 0.56 3.37
C THR A 176 14.21 0.74 1.98
N GLY A 177 12.92 0.46 1.84
CA GLY A 177 12.22 0.62 0.58
C GLY A 177 10.72 0.68 0.75
N ILE A 178 10.05 1.24 -0.25
CA ILE A 178 8.60 1.28 -0.34
C ILE A 178 8.11 0.43 -1.50
N TRP A 179 7.07 -0.35 -1.22
CA TRP A 179 6.46 -1.27 -2.16
C TRP A 179 5.02 -0.82 -2.39
N PHE A 180 4.81 -0.13 -3.50
CA PHE A 180 3.50 0.38 -3.90
C PHE A 180 2.63 -0.71 -4.49
N ASP A 181 1.34 -0.61 -4.17
CA ASP A 181 0.32 -1.48 -4.73
C ASP A 181 -0.88 -0.79 -5.37
N LEU A 182 -1.50 -1.65 -6.16
CA LEU A 182 -2.44 -1.67 -7.24
C LEU A 182 -1.93 -1.03 -8.53
N ILE A 183 -0.90 -1.65 -9.14
CA ILE A 183 -0.43 -1.25 -10.47
C ILE A 183 -1.52 -1.35 -11.55
N MET A 184 -2.53 -2.20 -11.36
CA MET A 184 -3.68 -2.24 -12.28
C MET A 184 -4.44 -0.91 -12.36
N ALA A 185 -4.47 -0.12 -11.28
CA ALA A 185 -5.06 1.21 -11.33
C ALA A 185 -4.21 2.17 -12.17
N TRP A 186 -2.88 2.03 -12.17
CA TRP A 186 -2.03 2.77 -13.11
C TRP A 186 -2.42 2.47 -14.57
N TYR A 187 -2.59 1.19 -14.92
CA TYR A 187 -3.00 0.81 -16.27
C TYR A 187 -4.42 1.25 -16.66
N ALA A 188 -5.35 1.29 -15.70
CA ALA A 188 -6.73 1.70 -15.96
C ALA A 188 -6.91 3.22 -16.02
N LEU A 189 -6.18 3.98 -15.19
CA LEU A 189 -6.34 5.43 -15.08
C LEU A 189 -5.32 6.23 -15.92
N GLY A 190 -4.10 5.73 -16.09
CA GLY A 190 -3.03 6.36 -16.86
C GLY A 190 -2.46 7.66 -16.26
N GLU A 191 -1.48 8.25 -16.96
CA GLU A 191 -0.71 9.45 -16.55
C GLU A 191 -1.60 10.65 -16.23
N GLU A 192 -2.74 10.75 -16.90
CA GLU A 192 -3.65 11.87 -16.72
C GLU A 192 -4.29 11.93 -15.32
N TYR A 193 -4.39 10.79 -14.63
CA TYR A 193 -4.86 10.72 -13.25
C TYR A 193 -3.71 10.60 -12.26
N ILE A 194 -2.62 9.93 -12.66
CA ILE A 194 -1.53 9.56 -11.77
C ILE A 194 -0.24 10.11 -12.41
N PRO A 195 0.21 11.31 -12.05
CA PRO A 195 1.42 11.90 -12.64
C PRO A 195 2.68 11.21 -12.09
N ILE A 196 2.94 9.98 -12.52
CA ILE A 196 3.82 9.02 -11.86
C ILE A 196 5.28 9.48 -11.84
N GLU A 197 5.77 10.02 -12.95
CA GLU A 197 7.14 10.54 -13.03
C GLU A 197 7.35 11.71 -12.07
N SER A 198 6.32 12.56 -11.92
CA SER A 198 6.34 13.68 -10.98
C SER A 198 6.36 13.21 -9.53
N ILE A 199 5.55 12.19 -9.20
CA ILE A 199 5.49 11.54 -7.89
C ILE A 199 6.85 10.90 -7.55
N TYR A 200 7.41 10.10 -8.47
CA TYR A 200 8.71 9.46 -8.29
C TYR A 200 9.83 10.49 -8.12
N SER A 201 9.85 11.56 -8.92
CA SER A 201 10.81 12.64 -8.78
C SER A 201 10.75 13.28 -7.39
N ARG A 202 9.55 13.54 -6.85
CA ARG A 202 9.39 14.08 -5.50
C ARG A 202 9.85 13.13 -4.41
N ILE A 203 9.49 11.84 -4.51
CA ILE A 203 9.93 10.82 -3.54
C ILE A 203 11.46 10.72 -3.57
N ARG A 204 12.08 10.59 -4.75
CA ARG A 204 13.53 10.48 -4.88
C ARG A 204 14.26 11.75 -4.41
N SER A 205 13.66 12.93 -4.60
CA SER A 205 14.25 14.20 -4.13
C SER A 205 14.24 14.31 -2.61
N LYS A 206 13.21 13.82 -1.92
CA LYS A 206 13.08 13.92 -0.46
C LYS A 206 13.70 12.73 0.28
N HIS A 207 13.64 11.56 -0.34
CA HIS A 207 13.99 10.27 0.24
C HIS A 207 14.94 9.50 -0.69
N PRO A 208 16.14 10.05 -0.98
CA PRO A 208 17.02 9.52 -2.04
C PRO A 208 17.53 8.10 -1.78
N ASP A 209 17.54 7.65 -0.52
CA ASP A 209 18.03 6.33 -0.13
C ASP A 209 16.94 5.24 -0.15
N ILE A 210 15.66 5.61 -0.33
CA ILE A 210 14.54 4.68 -0.34
C ILE A 210 14.51 3.92 -1.67
N LEU A 211 14.53 2.59 -1.59
CA LEU A 211 14.27 1.75 -2.76
C LEU A 211 12.80 1.80 -3.13
N LEU A 212 12.50 2.19 -4.36
CA LEU A 212 11.13 2.30 -4.85
C LEU A 212 10.76 1.06 -5.69
N SER A 213 9.64 0.43 -5.37
CA SER A 213 9.03 -0.61 -6.21
C SER A 213 7.54 -0.38 -6.39
N TRP A 214 7.05 -0.71 -7.58
CA TRP A 214 5.63 -0.82 -7.85
C TRP A 214 5.39 -2.04 -8.73
N LYS A 215 5.08 -3.18 -8.10
CA LYS A 215 4.79 -4.48 -8.77
C LYS A 215 5.73 -4.74 -9.96
N GLN A 216 5.22 -4.94 -11.17
CA GLN A 216 6.04 -5.26 -12.34
C GLN A 216 6.85 -4.07 -12.90
N GLY A 217 6.68 -2.87 -12.36
CA GLY A 217 7.23 -1.61 -12.85
C GLY A 217 6.20 -0.81 -13.64
N ALA A 218 5.76 0.33 -13.11
CA ALA A 218 4.79 1.23 -13.73
C ALA A 218 5.44 2.02 -14.89
N THR A 219 6.68 2.44 -14.71
CA THR A 219 7.46 3.21 -15.70
C THR A 219 8.73 2.49 -16.14
N GLY A 220 9.21 1.51 -15.36
CA GLY A 220 10.50 0.86 -15.58
C GLY A 220 11.67 1.59 -14.90
N THR A 221 11.41 2.72 -14.24
CA THR A 221 12.42 3.48 -13.48
C THR A 221 12.44 3.12 -11.99
N GLU A 222 11.65 2.12 -11.58
CA GLU A 222 11.67 1.53 -10.24
C GLU A 222 13.01 0.83 -9.95
N ASP A 223 13.41 0.83 -8.68
CA ASP A 223 14.67 0.21 -8.23
C ASP A 223 14.62 -1.33 -8.29
N PHE A 224 13.42 -1.90 -8.15
CA PHE A 224 13.19 -3.33 -8.34
C PHE A 224 11.74 -3.65 -8.71
N ALA A 225 11.57 -4.73 -9.48
CA ALA A 225 10.27 -5.31 -9.75
C ALA A 225 9.90 -6.34 -8.68
N SER A 226 8.61 -6.47 -8.46
CA SER A 226 7.94 -7.31 -7.48
C SER A 226 6.72 -8.01 -8.09
N PRO A 227 6.92 -8.90 -9.08
CA PRO A 227 5.83 -9.59 -9.75
C PRO A 227 5.14 -10.58 -8.78
N GLU A 228 3.83 -10.77 -8.98
CA GLU A 228 2.99 -11.61 -8.11
C GLU A 228 2.51 -12.85 -8.87
N HIS A 229 2.55 -14.01 -8.21
CA HIS A 229 2.15 -15.35 -8.69
C HIS A 229 2.90 -15.93 -9.91
N SER A 230 3.42 -15.10 -10.80
CA SER A 230 4.27 -15.51 -11.92
C SER A 230 5.39 -14.50 -12.15
N PHE A 231 6.49 -14.95 -12.75
CA PHE A 231 7.54 -14.06 -13.26
C PHE A 231 7.21 -13.47 -14.64
N GLN A 232 6.02 -13.76 -15.18
CA GLN A 232 5.60 -13.24 -16.47
C GLN A 232 4.94 -11.86 -16.30
N SER A 233 5.18 -10.99 -17.26
CA SER A 233 4.52 -9.68 -17.33
C SER A 233 3.01 -9.87 -17.48
N GLN A 234 2.22 -9.25 -16.61
CA GLN A 234 0.76 -9.23 -16.73
C GLN A 234 0.26 -8.18 -17.75
N VAL A 235 1.17 -7.44 -18.41
CA VAL A 235 0.81 -6.36 -19.34
C VAL A 235 -0.13 -6.86 -20.44
N ALA A 236 0.13 -8.01 -21.07
CA ALA A 236 -0.74 -8.55 -22.12
C ALA A 236 -2.16 -8.88 -21.63
N GLU A 237 -2.30 -9.38 -20.40
CA GLU A 237 -3.59 -9.63 -19.77
C GLU A 237 -4.31 -8.30 -19.46
N MET A 238 -3.57 -7.31 -18.97
CA MET A 238 -4.09 -5.98 -18.67
C MET A 238 -4.47 -5.19 -19.94
N GLU A 239 -3.73 -5.34 -21.05
CA GLU A 239 -4.08 -4.78 -22.37
C GLU A 239 -5.39 -5.36 -22.88
N THR A 240 -5.58 -6.67 -22.70
CA THR A 240 -6.83 -7.34 -23.08
C THR A 240 -8.01 -6.81 -22.26
N LYS A 241 -7.77 -6.47 -20.99
CA LYS A 241 -8.81 -6.03 -20.04
C LYS A 241 -9.10 -4.52 -20.10
N TYR A 242 -8.09 -3.68 -20.33
CA TYR A 242 -8.17 -2.22 -20.21
C TYR A 242 -7.74 -1.44 -21.47
N GLY A 243 -7.29 -2.13 -22.53
CA GLY A 243 -6.92 -1.54 -23.83
C GLY A 243 -5.43 -1.18 -23.99
N ALA A 244 -5.02 -0.85 -25.22
CA ALA A 244 -3.62 -0.62 -25.61
C ALA A 244 -2.94 0.62 -24.99
N ALA A 245 -3.70 1.52 -24.35
CA ALA A 245 -3.13 2.61 -23.57
C ALA A 245 -2.43 2.11 -22.28
N ALA A 246 -2.73 0.88 -21.84
CA ALA A 246 -2.06 0.22 -20.72
C ALA A 246 -0.61 -0.21 -21.03
N SER A 247 -0.21 -0.27 -22.31
CA SER A 247 1.12 -0.75 -22.74
C SER A 247 2.04 0.29 -23.33
N SER A 248 1.58 1.52 -23.54
CA SER A 248 2.47 2.61 -23.97
C SER A 248 3.47 3.04 -22.89
N ALA A 249 3.28 2.60 -21.64
CA ALA A 249 4.26 2.73 -20.57
C ALA A 249 5.32 1.61 -20.67
N ARG A 250 6.18 1.68 -21.70
CA ARG A 250 7.53 1.07 -21.75
C ARG A 250 8.25 1.37 -23.06
N LEU A 251 9.14 2.35 -23.02
CA LEU A 251 10.57 2.14 -23.25
C LEU A 251 11.33 2.76 -22.09
#